data_AF-A0A286GU57-F1
#
_entry.id   AF-A0A286GU57-F1
#
_cell.length_a   1.000
_cell.length_b   1.000
_cell.length_c   1.000
_cell.angle_alpha   90.00
_cell.angle_beta   90.00
_cell.angle_gamma   90.00
#
_symmetry.space_group_name_H-M   'P 1'
#
loop_
_entity.id
_entity.type
_entity.pdbx_description
1 polymer ?
#
loop_
_entity_poly.entity_id
_entity_poly.type
_entity_poly.pdbx_seq_one_letter_code
_entity_poly.pdbx_strand_id
1 'polypeptide(L)'
;MTADTSTARPALCHVFVFGDPDPTPPAGLAESFRREHPGQGTANACFCFDDSYLELLWVTDAAALTAPAIAPAGLAARAAWRETGACPFGIALRGDLPVPGWEWTPPYLPPGLSITVADLSADPRQPFVFRSPGAARPDAWTDGRAGARQTAAGLTEVIGLGLALPAGVVPHPDLLALAGAGLLTVETDAPAWRLTLTVARADGGAPLRIDLPEP
;
A
#
# COMPACT_ATOMS: atom_id res chain seq x y z
N MET A 1 10.60 3.77 37.41
CA MET A 1 9.26 3.64 36.80
C MET A 1 9.44 3.79 35.30
N THR A 2 9.85 2.71 34.64
CA THR A 2 10.01 2.69 33.18
C THR A 2 8.61 2.60 32.58
N ALA A 3 8.22 3.62 31.82
CA ALA A 3 7.03 3.56 31.01
C ALA A 3 7.15 2.35 30.09
N ASP A 4 6.26 1.39 30.26
CA ASP A 4 6.01 0.36 29.27
C ASP A 4 5.35 1.04 28.07
N THR A 5 6.18 1.63 27.21
CA THR A 5 5.76 1.98 25.84
C THR A 5 5.72 0.68 25.06
N SER A 6 4.69 -0.12 25.31
CA SER A 6 4.26 -1.12 24.33
C SER A 6 3.85 -0.34 23.09
N THR A 7 4.81 -0.09 22.19
CA THR A 7 4.52 0.42 20.85
C THR A 7 3.68 -0.65 20.19
N ALA A 8 2.40 -0.35 19.95
CA ALA A 8 1.48 -1.27 19.30
C ALA A 8 2.15 -1.82 18.03
N ARG A 9 2.07 -3.14 17.83
CA ARG A 9 2.64 -3.81 16.66
C ARG A 9 2.14 -3.09 15.39
N PRO A 10 3.01 -2.78 14.42
CA PRO A 10 2.56 -2.19 13.17
C PRO A 10 1.50 -3.07 12.50
N ALA A 11 0.54 -2.44 11.86
CA ALA A 11 -0.56 -3.12 11.17
C ALA A 11 -0.76 -2.54 9.78
N LEU A 12 -1.29 -3.33 8.84
CA LEU A 12 -1.51 -2.88 7.47
C LEU A 12 -2.51 -1.71 7.42
N CYS A 13 -2.06 -0.53 6.96
CA CYS A 13 -2.96 0.59 6.70
C CYS A 13 -3.71 0.38 5.38
N HIS A 14 -2.94 0.28 4.32
CA HIS A 14 -3.43 0.05 2.97
C HIS A 14 -2.28 -0.44 2.10
N VAL A 15 -2.64 -0.99 0.95
CA VAL A 15 -1.71 -1.23 -0.14
C VAL A 15 -2.13 -0.41 -1.34
N PHE A 16 -1.17 -0.03 -2.17
CA PHE A 16 -1.46 0.50 -3.49
C PHE A 16 -0.80 -0.31 -4.59
N VAL A 17 -1.36 -0.26 -5.79
CA VAL A 17 -0.75 -0.74 -7.02
C VAL A 17 -0.87 0.33 -8.10
N PHE A 18 0.23 0.59 -8.81
CA PHE A 18 0.19 1.42 -10.01
C PHE A 18 -0.47 0.69 -11.19
N GLY A 19 -1.45 1.34 -11.80
CA GLY A 19 -2.20 0.82 -12.93
C GLY A 19 -2.72 1.90 -13.85
N ASP A 20 -3.65 1.49 -14.72
CA ASP A 20 -4.29 2.37 -15.70
C ASP A 20 -5.40 3.21 -15.04
N PRO A 21 -5.72 4.39 -15.60
CA PRO A 21 -6.82 5.21 -15.12
C PRO A 21 -8.17 4.49 -15.29
N ASP A 22 -9.12 4.84 -14.42
CA ASP A 22 -10.47 4.25 -14.36
C ASP A 22 -10.46 2.71 -14.32
N PRO A 23 -9.77 2.12 -13.33
CA PRO A 23 -9.64 0.67 -13.25
C PRO A 23 -10.99 0.00 -12.98
N THR A 24 -11.18 -1.17 -13.59
CA THR A 24 -12.25 -2.08 -13.19
C THR A 24 -12.01 -2.51 -11.74
N PRO A 25 -13.03 -2.50 -10.87
CA PRO A 25 -12.90 -2.99 -9.51
C PRO A 25 -12.45 -4.46 -9.48
N PRO A 26 -11.32 -4.80 -8.84
CA PRO A 26 -10.82 -6.15 -8.81
C PRO A 26 -11.78 -7.03 -8.02
N ALA A 27 -11.95 -8.29 -8.43
CA ALA A 27 -12.85 -9.25 -7.79
C ALA A 27 -14.29 -8.74 -7.51
N GLY A 28 -14.77 -7.73 -8.24
CA GLY A 28 -16.10 -7.13 -8.03
C GLY A 28 -16.24 -6.31 -6.74
N LEU A 29 -15.14 -5.82 -6.16
CA LEU A 29 -15.19 -4.95 -4.99
C LEU A 29 -16.01 -3.67 -5.24
N ALA A 30 -16.62 -3.15 -4.18
CA ALA A 30 -17.32 -1.87 -4.22
C ALA A 30 -16.34 -0.73 -3.94
N GLU A 31 -16.25 0.24 -4.87
CA GLU A 31 -15.46 1.45 -4.68
C GLU A 31 -16.00 2.24 -3.48
N SER A 32 -15.09 2.67 -2.59
CA SER A 32 -15.43 3.41 -1.38
C SER A 32 -15.27 4.92 -1.58
N PHE A 33 -14.12 5.35 -2.13
CA PHE A 33 -13.85 6.76 -2.40
C PHE A 33 -12.71 6.94 -3.42
N ARG A 34 -12.58 8.16 -3.97
CA ARG A 34 -11.46 8.59 -4.81
C ARG A 34 -10.75 9.79 -4.21
N ARG A 35 -9.48 9.95 -4.56
CA ARG A 35 -8.69 11.15 -4.27
C ARG A 35 -7.86 11.52 -5.49
N GLU A 36 -7.71 12.81 -5.69
CA GLU A 36 -6.58 13.37 -6.43
C GLU A 36 -5.49 13.75 -5.43
N HIS A 37 -4.23 13.65 -5.84
CA HIS A 37 -3.07 14.11 -5.07
C HIS A 37 -2.40 15.28 -5.80
N PRO A 38 -2.96 16.51 -5.71
CA PRO A 38 -2.34 17.70 -6.30
C PRO A 38 -0.90 17.87 -5.82
N GLY A 39 0.00 18.17 -6.75
CA GLY A 39 1.44 18.31 -6.46
C GLY A 39 2.21 16.98 -6.38
N GLN A 40 1.56 15.83 -6.22
CA GLN A 40 2.16 14.50 -6.44
C GLN A 40 1.94 14.02 -7.88
N GLY A 41 0.82 14.38 -8.50
CA GLY A 41 0.52 14.01 -9.89
C GLY A 41 -0.10 12.62 -10.06
N THR A 42 -0.83 12.13 -9.04
CA THR A 42 -1.58 10.88 -9.13
C THR A 42 -3.03 11.05 -8.69
N ALA A 43 -3.89 10.13 -9.10
CA ALA A 43 -5.23 9.94 -8.57
C ALA A 43 -5.47 8.46 -8.25
N ASN A 44 -6.50 8.17 -7.45
CA ASN A 44 -6.81 6.82 -7.03
C ASN A 44 -8.30 6.49 -7.01
N ALA A 45 -8.56 5.18 -6.94
CA ALA A 45 -9.81 4.58 -6.48
C ALA A 45 -9.48 3.66 -5.28
N CYS A 46 -10.18 3.87 -4.17
CA CYS A 46 -9.96 3.16 -2.91
C CYS A 46 -11.12 2.22 -2.57
N PHE A 47 -10.78 1.03 -2.08
CA PHE A 47 -11.72 -0.05 -1.75
C PHE A 47 -11.48 -0.46 -0.29
N CYS A 48 -12.35 0.00 0.62
CA CYS A 48 -12.19 -0.25 2.04
C CYS A 48 -12.68 -1.63 2.46
N PHE A 49 -11.83 -2.33 3.20
CA PHE A 49 -12.13 -3.45 4.10
C PHE A 49 -12.33 -2.91 5.52
N ASP A 50 -12.63 -3.76 6.50
CA ASP A 50 -12.82 -3.33 7.89
C ASP A 50 -11.54 -2.73 8.49
N ASP A 51 -10.39 -3.37 8.24
CA ASP A 51 -9.12 -3.03 8.86
C ASP A 51 -8.19 -2.20 7.96
N SER A 52 -8.32 -2.30 6.64
CA SER A 52 -7.39 -1.71 5.68
C SER A 52 -8.11 -1.38 4.36
N TYR A 53 -7.41 -0.82 3.39
CA TYR A 53 -7.99 -0.61 2.06
C TYR A 53 -7.00 -0.92 0.94
N LEU A 54 -7.54 -1.26 -0.22
CA LEU A 54 -6.80 -1.34 -1.48
C LEU A 54 -6.91 0.00 -2.20
N GLU A 55 -5.80 0.51 -2.71
CA GLU A 55 -5.71 1.71 -3.52
C GLU A 55 -5.21 1.36 -4.93
N LEU A 56 -6.03 1.62 -5.95
CA LEU A 56 -5.60 1.57 -7.34
C LEU A 56 -5.14 2.97 -7.73
N LEU A 57 -3.87 3.12 -8.08
CA LEU A 57 -3.20 4.41 -8.24
C LEU A 57 -2.76 4.60 -9.69
N TRP A 58 -3.02 5.77 -10.27
CA TRP A 58 -2.58 6.10 -11.63
C TRP A 58 -2.03 7.52 -11.71
N VAL A 59 -1.23 7.78 -12.75
CA VAL A 59 -0.61 9.08 -13.00
C VAL A 59 -1.60 10.02 -13.69
N THR A 60 -1.72 11.24 -13.18
CA THR A 60 -2.52 12.32 -13.77
C THR A 60 -1.65 13.49 -14.24
N ASP A 61 -0.45 13.65 -13.67
CA ASP A 61 0.51 14.68 -14.06
C ASP A 61 1.95 14.15 -13.90
N ALA A 62 2.58 13.80 -15.02
CA ALA A 62 3.94 13.28 -15.04
C ALA A 62 5.00 14.33 -14.64
N ALA A 63 4.74 15.62 -14.86
CA ALA A 63 5.65 16.69 -14.45
C ALA A 63 5.63 16.86 -12.93
N ALA A 64 4.45 16.82 -12.30
CA ALA A 64 4.33 16.81 -10.85
C ALA A 64 4.97 15.56 -10.22
N LEU A 65 4.77 14.39 -10.84
CA LEU A 65 5.33 13.11 -10.35
C LEU A 65 6.87 13.07 -10.33
N THR A 66 7.50 13.86 -11.21
CA THR A 66 8.97 13.95 -11.33
C THR A 66 9.55 15.20 -10.68
N ALA A 67 8.70 16.03 -10.05
CA ALA A 67 9.15 17.24 -9.37
C ALA A 67 10.13 16.90 -8.21
N PRO A 68 11.09 17.80 -7.89
CA PRO A 68 12.10 17.53 -6.86
C PRO A 68 11.55 17.13 -5.48
N ALA A 69 10.37 17.62 -5.11
CA ALA A 69 9.72 17.26 -3.84
C ALA A 69 9.14 15.84 -3.82
N ILE A 70 8.87 15.25 -5.00
CA ILE A 70 8.27 13.92 -5.18
C ILE A 70 9.31 12.88 -5.58
N ALA A 71 10.31 13.28 -6.36
CA ALA A 71 11.35 12.41 -6.91
C ALA A 71 11.99 11.44 -5.89
N PRO A 72 12.27 11.82 -4.62
CA PRO A 72 12.83 10.90 -3.63
C PRO A 72 11.97 9.66 -3.35
N ALA A 73 10.65 9.72 -3.55
CA ALA A 73 9.76 8.57 -3.36
C ALA A 73 9.81 7.56 -4.53
N GLY A 74 10.49 7.90 -5.63
CA GLY A 74 10.66 7.00 -6.78
C GLY A 74 9.35 6.63 -7.51
N LEU A 75 8.26 7.37 -7.29
CA LEU A 75 6.93 7.03 -7.80
C LEU A 75 6.88 6.98 -9.34
N ALA A 76 7.67 7.79 -10.03
CA ALA A 76 7.72 7.80 -11.50
C ALA A 76 8.20 6.45 -12.08
N ALA A 77 9.25 5.85 -11.52
CA ALA A 77 9.72 4.53 -11.97
C ALA A 77 8.67 3.44 -11.67
N ARG A 78 8.02 3.52 -10.50
CA ARG A 78 6.99 2.57 -10.06
C ARG A 78 5.71 2.66 -10.91
N ALA A 79 5.36 3.86 -11.36
CA ALA A 79 4.27 4.06 -12.31
C ALA A 79 4.59 3.44 -13.69
N ALA A 80 5.83 3.60 -14.15
CA ALA A 80 6.35 3.00 -15.39
C ALA A 80 6.97 1.61 -15.17
N TRP A 81 6.38 0.79 -14.30
CA TRP A 81 6.97 -0.48 -13.87
C TRP A 81 7.09 -1.50 -15.00
N ARG A 82 6.21 -1.44 -16.01
CA ARG A 82 6.22 -2.35 -17.16
C ARG A 82 7.45 -2.11 -18.03
N GLU A 83 7.92 -0.87 -18.10
CA GLU A 83 9.11 -0.46 -18.86
C GLU A 83 10.39 -0.56 -18.03
N THR A 84 10.31 -0.23 -16.74
CA THR A 84 11.49 -0.10 -15.86
C THR A 84 11.83 -1.37 -15.06
N GLY A 85 10.88 -2.31 -14.96
CA GLY A 85 10.99 -3.46 -14.06
C GLY A 85 10.87 -3.11 -12.57
N ALA A 86 10.51 -1.87 -12.24
CA ALA A 86 10.25 -1.45 -10.85
C ALA A 86 9.10 -2.25 -10.22
N CYS A 87 9.04 -2.25 -8.88
CA CYS A 87 7.92 -2.79 -8.14
C CYS A 87 6.75 -1.78 -8.14
N PRO A 88 5.55 -2.15 -8.64
CA PRO A 88 4.40 -1.24 -8.74
C PRO A 88 3.65 -1.04 -7.43
N PHE A 89 4.03 -1.76 -6.36
CA PHE A 89 3.27 -1.83 -5.13
C PHE A 89 3.78 -0.88 -4.06
N GLY A 90 2.84 -0.36 -3.28
CA GLY A 90 3.13 0.30 -2.01
C GLY A 90 2.45 -0.39 -0.85
N ILE A 91 3.07 -0.35 0.31
CA ILE A 91 2.60 -0.95 1.56
C ILE A 91 2.68 0.11 2.65
N ALA A 92 1.52 0.62 3.04
CA ALA A 92 1.41 1.60 4.10
C ALA A 92 1.10 0.89 5.42
N LEU A 93 1.82 1.25 6.48
CA LEU A 93 1.60 0.70 7.82
C LEU A 93 1.03 1.76 8.77
N ARG A 94 0.15 1.34 9.68
CA ARG A 94 -0.19 2.07 10.90
C ARG A 94 0.80 1.70 11.98
N GLY A 95 1.19 2.66 12.81
CA GLY A 95 2.22 2.48 13.84
C GLY A 95 3.63 2.68 13.28
N ASP A 96 4.63 2.46 14.12
CA ASP A 96 6.02 2.69 13.75
C ASP A 96 6.54 1.60 12.82
N LEU A 97 7.39 1.98 11.86
CA LEU A 97 8.02 1.01 10.97
C LEU A 97 8.99 0.15 11.78
N PRO A 98 8.98 -1.19 11.60
CA PRO A 98 9.91 -2.08 12.30
C PRO A 98 11.31 -2.09 11.62
N VAL A 99 11.57 -1.15 10.72
CA VAL A 99 12.78 -1.03 9.90
C VAL A 99 13.17 0.45 9.80
N PRO A 100 14.45 0.77 9.52
CA PRO A 100 14.90 2.14 9.33
C PRO A 100 14.15 2.87 8.21
N GLY A 101 14.07 4.18 8.33
CA GLY A 101 13.43 5.04 7.35
C GLY A 101 13.82 6.49 7.48
N TRP A 102 13.36 7.28 6.51
CA TRP A 102 13.60 8.71 6.39
C TRP A 102 12.28 9.48 6.31
N GLU A 103 12.31 10.75 6.69
CA GLU A 103 11.12 11.59 6.69
C GLU A 103 10.93 12.28 5.33
N TRP A 104 9.79 12.01 4.69
CA TRP A 104 9.38 12.62 3.43
C TRP A 104 8.27 13.65 3.67
N THR A 105 8.43 14.86 3.14
CA THR A 105 7.44 15.95 3.28
C THR A 105 6.87 16.35 1.91
N PRO A 106 5.98 15.55 1.32
CA PRO A 106 5.38 15.89 0.04
C PRO A 106 4.43 17.09 0.15
N PRO A 107 4.27 17.87 -0.94
CA PRO A 107 3.56 19.16 -0.93
C PRO A 107 2.05 19.07 -0.65
N TYR A 108 1.45 17.88 -0.75
CA TYR A 108 0.03 17.69 -0.43
C TYR A 108 -0.24 17.52 1.07
N LEU A 109 0.80 17.35 1.89
CA LEU A 109 0.64 17.29 3.34
C LEU A 109 0.51 18.70 3.94
N PRO A 110 -0.29 18.85 5.01
CA PRO A 110 -0.27 20.05 5.83
C PRO A 110 1.15 20.39 6.34
N PRO A 111 1.50 21.68 6.49
CA PRO A 111 2.80 22.09 7.01
C PRO A 111 3.14 21.43 8.35
N GLY A 112 4.37 20.92 8.48
CA GLY A 112 4.86 20.27 9.69
C GLY A 112 4.52 18.77 9.80
N LEU A 113 3.82 18.19 8.83
CA LEU A 113 3.63 16.75 8.74
C LEU A 113 4.61 16.11 7.75
N SER A 114 5.03 14.90 8.09
CA SER A 114 5.90 14.04 7.28
C SER A 114 5.37 12.62 7.23
N ILE A 115 5.84 11.88 6.23
CA ILE A 115 5.64 10.44 6.08
C ILE A 115 7.00 9.78 6.27
N THR A 116 7.12 8.89 7.26
CA THR A 116 8.30 8.04 7.39
C THR A 116 8.28 7.00 6.28
N VAL A 117 9.27 7.02 5.39
CA VAL A 117 9.44 6.07 4.28
C VAL A 117 10.55 5.10 4.65
N ALA A 118 10.32 3.79 4.53
CA ALA A 118 11.35 2.78 4.81
C ALA A 118 12.53 2.90 3.82
N ASP A 119 13.76 2.71 4.31
CA ASP A 119 14.97 2.86 3.49
C ASP A 119 15.00 1.94 2.27
N LEU A 120 14.42 0.73 2.38
CA LEU A 120 14.26 -0.20 1.24
C LEU A 120 13.56 0.42 0.03
N SER A 121 12.70 1.43 0.27
CA SER A 121 11.91 2.09 -0.78
C SER A 121 12.77 2.90 -1.75
N ALA A 122 14.04 3.18 -1.39
CA ALA A 122 15.02 3.82 -2.25
C ALA A 122 15.42 2.94 -3.45
N ASP A 123 15.32 1.61 -3.36
CA ASP A 123 15.42 0.73 -4.53
C ASP A 123 14.02 0.61 -5.18
N PRO A 124 13.82 1.11 -6.41
CA PRO A 124 12.52 1.02 -7.08
C PRO A 124 12.08 -0.42 -7.37
N ARG A 125 12.98 -1.41 -7.28
CA ARG A 125 12.65 -2.84 -7.40
C ARG A 125 12.18 -3.48 -6.09
N GLN A 126 12.09 -2.72 -5.00
CA GLN A 126 11.47 -3.14 -3.74
C GLN A 126 10.13 -2.42 -3.56
N PRO A 127 9.14 -2.92 -2.81
CA PRO A 127 7.88 -2.19 -2.62
C PRO A 127 8.08 -0.82 -1.96
N PHE A 128 7.21 0.14 -2.25
CA PHE A 128 7.23 1.44 -1.55
C PHE A 128 6.59 1.29 -0.17
N VAL A 129 7.40 1.17 0.88
CA VAL A 129 6.93 0.93 2.25
C VAL A 129 7.02 2.22 3.06
N PHE A 130 5.94 2.58 3.74
CA PHE A 130 5.88 3.82 4.51
C PHE A 130 4.90 3.76 5.68
N ARG A 131 5.08 4.65 6.65
CA ARG A 131 4.16 4.88 7.75
C ARG A 131 3.05 5.82 7.29
N SER A 132 1.82 5.34 7.33
CA SER A 132 0.65 6.17 7.07
C SER A 132 0.53 7.26 8.14
N PRO A 133 0.22 8.51 7.76
CA PRO A 133 -0.07 9.57 8.73
C PRO A 133 -1.37 9.31 9.51
N GLY A 134 -2.26 8.45 8.98
CA GLY A 134 -3.49 8.04 9.65
C GLY A 134 -3.30 6.79 10.51
N ALA A 135 -3.81 6.81 11.74
CA ALA A 135 -3.71 5.70 12.68
C ALA A 135 -5.01 4.88 12.84
N ALA A 136 -6.14 5.34 12.32
CA ALA A 136 -7.43 4.67 12.45
C ALA A 136 -7.68 3.64 11.33
N ARG A 137 -8.33 2.54 11.69
CA ARG A 137 -8.89 1.56 10.74
C ARG A 137 -10.10 2.15 10.01
N PRO A 138 -10.41 1.72 8.76
CA PRO A 138 -11.58 2.20 8.03
C PRO A 138 -12.91 2.00 8.75
N ASP A 139 -13.10 0.91 9.50
CA ASP A 139 -14.30 0.69 10.33
C ASP A 139 -14.48 1.70 11.47
N ALA A 140 -13.42 2.42 11.85
CA ALA A 140 -13.42 3.46 12.86
C ALA A 140 -13.43 4.89 12.27
N TRP A 141 -13.46 5.05 10.94
CA TRP A 141 -13.51 6.37 10.31
C TRP A 141 -14.90 7.00 10.47
N THR A 142 -14.94 8.27 10.88
CA THR A 142 -16.19 9.02 11.11
C THR A 142 -16.51 10.03 10.03
N ASP A 143 -15.66 10.13 9.00
CA ASP A 143 -15.80 11.09 7.90
C ASP A 143 -16.65 10.57 6.73
N GLY A 144 -17.15 9.34 6.84
CA GLY A 144 -17.99 8.69 5.83
C GLY A 144 -17.24 8.09 4.63
N ARG A 145 -15.92 8.29 4.48
CA ARG A 145 -15.16 7.82 3.32
C ARG A 145 -15.13 6.30 3.18
N ALA A 146 -15.14 5.58 4.30
CA ALA A 146 -15.15 4.12 4.29
C ALA A 146 -16.48 3.55 3.74
N GLY A 147 -17.54 4.36 3.66
CA GLY A 147 -18.86 3.95 3.19
C GLY A 147 -19.36 2.67 3.87
N ALA A 148 -19.90 1.76 3.06
CA ALA A 148 -20.32 0.43 3.52
C ALA A 148 -19.18 -0.61 3.48
N ARG A 149 -17.93 -0.20 3.18
CA ARG A 149 -16.79 -1.10 2.96
C ARG A 149 -17.17 -2.23 1.99
N GLN A 150 -16.80 -3.48 2.27
CA GLN A 150 -17.18 -4.64 1.47
C GLN A 150 -18.30 -5.49 2.10
N THR A 151 -19.12 -4.89 2.98
CA THR A 151 -20.16 -5.61 3.73
C THR A 151 -21.19 -6.31 2.84
N ALA A 152 -21.60 -5.67 1.73
CA ALA A 152 -22.55 -6.27 0.78
C ALA A 152 -21.99 -7.53 0.08
N ALA A 153 -20.67 -7.60 -0.08
CA ALA A 153 -19.97 -8.77 -0.63
C ALA A 153 -19.65 -9.82 0.44
N GLY A 154 -19.99 -9.56 1.72
CA GLY A 154 -19.66 -10.43 2.85
C GLY A 154 -18.16 -10.50 3.15
N LEU A 155 -17.37 -9.51 2.72
CA LEU A 155 -15.93 -9.43 2.98
C LEU A 155 -15.66 -8.48 4.15
N THR A 156 -14.68 -8.84 4.99
CA THR A 156 -14.38 -8.17 6.27
C THR A 156 -12.96 -7.61 6.29
N GLU A 157 -12.01 -8.29 6.93
CA GLU A 157 -10.62 -7.84 7.10
C GLU A 157 -9.67 -8.46 6.08
N VAL A 158 -8.60 -7.73 5.74
CA VAL A 158 -7.42 -8.30 5.08
C VAL A 158 -6.59 -9.05 6.12
N ILE A 159 -6.62 -10.37 6.06
CA ILE A 159 -5.96 -11.26 7.01
C ILE A 159 -4.61 -11.78 6.52
N GLY A 160 -4.21 -11.44 5.30
CA GLY A 160 -2.93 -11.84 4.75
C GLY A 160 -2.50 -10.97 3.57
N LEU A 161 -1.19 -10.73 3.49
CA LEU A 161 -0.55 -10.02 2.40
C LEU A 161 0.60 -10.87 1.87
N GLY A 162 0.60 -11.17 0.57
CA GLY A 162 1.69 -11.86 -0.10
C GLY A 162 2.29 -10.98 -1.19
N LEU A 163 3.63 -10.96 -1.29
CA LEU A 163 4.36 -10.26 -2.33
C LEU A 163 5.25 -11.26 -3.09
N ALA A 164 5.04 -11.37 -4.40
CA ALA A 164 5.88 -12.15 -5.29
C ALA A 164 6.84 -11.24 -6.06
N LEU A 165 8.13 -11.57 -5.99
CA LEU A 165 9.23 -10.89 -6.64
C LEU A 165 9.59 -11.65 -7.93
N PRO A 166 9.70 -10.96 -9.08
CA PRO A 166 10.18 -11.55 -10.31
C PRO A 166 11.56 -12.17 -10.17
N ALA A 167 11.84 -13.19 -10.99
CA ALA A 167 13.19 -13.74 -11.14
C ALA A 167 14.24 -12.64 -11.36
N GLY A 168 15.37 -12.75 -10.64
CA GLY A 168 16.46 -11.78 -10.69
C GLY A 168 16.30 -10.58 -9.76
N VAL A 169 15.17 -10.43 -9.05
CA VAL A 169 15.04 -9.47 -7.96
C VAL A 169 15.43 -10.11 -6.64
N VAL A 170 16.49 -9.58 -6.01
CA VAL A 170 16.91 -9.99 -4.67
C VAL A 170 16.08 -9.23 -3.63
N PRO A 171 15.40 -9.90 -2.69
CA PRO A 171 14.64 -9.21 -1.65
C PRO A 171 15.58 -8.42 -0.73
N HIS A 172 15.21 -7.17 -0.43
CA HIS A 172 15.97 -6.34 0.51
C HIS A 172 15.92 -6.93 1.94
N PRO A 173 16.97 -6.81 2.77
CA PRO A 173 16.95 -7.29 4.15
C PRO A 173 15.77 -6.75 4.97
N ASP A 174 15.44 -5.47 4.82
CA ASP A 174 14.27 -4.88 5.51
C ASP A 174 12.95 -5.47 5.03
N LEU A 175 12.83 -5.87 3.75
CA LEU A 175 11.65 -6.57 3.26
C LEU A 175 11.49 -7.93 3.97
N LEU A 176 12.61 -8.64 4.16
CA LEU A 176 12.63 -9.90 4.92
C LEU A 176 12.35 -9.66 6.42
N ALA A 177 12.77 -8.53 6.98
CA ALA A 177 12.45 -8.16 8.36
C ALA A 177 10.95 -7.89 8.53
N LEU A 178 10.31 -7.19 7.58
CA LEU A 178 8.85 -7.02 7.54
C LEU A 178 8.13 -8.37 7.46
N ALA A 179 8.65 -9.30 6.65
CA ALA A 179 8.10 -10.65 6.56
C ALA A 179 8.27 -11.45 7.86
N GLY A 180 9.44 -11.36 8.50
CA GLY A 180 9.72 -11.96 9.81
C GLY A 180 8.86 -11.39 10.94
N ALA A 181 8.41 -10.13 10.81
CA ALA A 181 7.44 -9.51 11.72
C ALA A 181 5.97 -9.95 11.47
N GLY A 182 5.74 -10.75 10.42
CA GLY A 182 4.42 -11.25 10.05
C GLY A 182 3.53 -10.24 9.31
N LEU A 183 4.11 -9.18 8.72
CA LEU A 183 3.37 -8.16 7.99
C LEU A 183 3.02 -8.59 6.56
N LEU A 184 3.80 -9.51 5.99
CA LEU A 184 3.61 -10.08 4.67
C LEU A 184 4.36 -11.40 4.51
N THR A 185 4.04 -12.17 3.48
CA THR A 185 4.87 -13.27 2.98
C THR A 185 5.58 -12.84 1.70
N VAL A 186 6.78 -13.37 1.47
CA VAL A 186 7.59 -13.08 0.27
C VAL A 186 7.80 -14.36 -0.53
N GLU A 187 7.46 -14.33 -1.81
CA GLU A 187 7.79 -15.34 -2.82
C GLU A 187 8.87 -14.76 -3.73
N THR A 188 9.94 -15.51 -3.99
CA THR A 188 11.00 -15.11 -4.93
C THR A 188 10.93 -15.96 -6.19
N ASP A 189 11.59 -15.50 -7.25
CA ASP A 189 11.67 -16.21 -8.54
C ASP A 189 10.31 -16.44 -9.20
N ALA A 190 9.35 -15.55 -8.94
CA ALA A 190 8.06 -15.54 -9.60
C ALA A 190 8.20 -15.10 -11.08
N PRO A 191 7.24 -15.44 -11.95
CA PRO A 191 7.26 -15.02 -13.35
C PRO A 191 7.02 -13.52 -13.53
N ALA A 192 6.35 -12.86 -12.58
CA ALA A 192 6.02 -11.45 -12.61
C ALA A 192 5.75 -10.92 -11.21
N TRP A 193 5.67 -9.59 -11.09
CA TRP A 193 5.21 -8.91 -9.88
C TRP A 193 3.80 -9.36 -9.54
N ARG A 194 3.58 -9.75 -8.28
CA ARG A 194 2.23 -10.03 -7.76
C ARG A 194 2.09 -9.57 -6.32
N LEU A 195 1.00 -8.91 -6.00
CA LEU A 195 0.56 -8.67 -4.63
C LEU A 195 -0.76 -9.40 -4.40
N THR A 196 -0.81 -10.30 -3.43
CA THR A 196 -2.02 -11.01 -3.04
C THR A 196 -2.56 -10.44 -1.74
N LEU A 197 -3.83 -10.00 -1.76
CA LEU A 197 -4.62 -9.80 -0.54
C LEU A 197 -5.40 -11.07 -0.23
N THR A 198 -5.37 -11.52 1.01
CA THR A 198 -6.22 -12.59 1.52
C THR A 198 -7.26 -11.96 2.45
N VAL A 199 -8.53 -12.03 2.09
CA VAL A 199 -9.62 -11.30 2.74
C VAL A 199 -10.60 -12.27 3.40
N ALA A 200 -10.87 -12.06 4.69
CA ALA A 200 -11.80 -12.87 5.46
C ALA A 200 -13.25 -12.63 5.04
N ARG A 201 -14.07 -13.68 5.14
CA ARG A 201 -15.52 -13.63 4.91
C ARG A 201 -16.28 -13.57 6.22
N ALA A 202 -17.35 -12.77 6.25
CA ALA A 202 -18.20 -12.61 7.43
C ALA A 202 -18.89 -13.91 7.88
N ASP A 203 -19.10 -14.85 6.96
CA ASP A 203 -19.70 -16.17 7.21
C ASP A 203 -18.69 -17.21 7.71
N GLY A 204 -17.41 -16.85 7.87
CA GLY A 204 -16.33 -17.77 8.24
C GLY A 204 -15.93 -18.75 7.13
N GLY A 205 -16.43 -18.57 5.91
CA GLY A 205 -16.04 -19.36 4.74
C GLY A 205 -14.58 -19.15 4.33
N ALA A 206 -14.17 -19.88 3.28
CA ALA A 206 -12.81 -19.77 2.75
C ALA A 206 -12.49 -18.31 2.35
N PRO A 207 -11.33 -17.76 2.77
CA PRO A 207 -10.95 -16.39 2.43
C PRO A 207 -10.91 -16.14 0.91
N LEU A 208 -11.31 -14.95 0.50
CA LEU A 208 -11.13 -14.50 -0.88
C LEU A 208 -9.67 -14.12 -1.11
N ARG A 209 -9.08 -14.57 -2.21
CA ARG A 209 -7.77 -14.10 -2.67
C ARG A 209 -7.94 -13.13 -3.82
N ILE A 210 -7.27 -11.99 -3.73
CA ILE A 210 -7.26 -10.94 -4.76
C ILE A 210 -5.80 -10.74 -5.18
N ASP A 211 -5.49 -11.07 -6.42
CA ASP A 211 -4.14 -10.93 -6.98
C ASP A 211 -4.05 -9.64 -7.82
N LEU A 212 -2.98 -8.89 -7.62
CA LEU A 212 -2.72 -7.61 -8.29
C LEU A 212 -1.33 -7.61 -8.95
N PRO A 213 -1.14 -6.95 -10.10
CA PRO A 213 -2.22 -6.50 -10.98
C PRO A 213 -3.05 -7.71 -11.47
N GLU A 214 -4.34 -7.50 -11.77
CA GLU A 214 -5.14 -8.57 -12.35
C GLU A 214 -4.52 -8.99 -13.71
N PRO A 215 -4.45 -10.31 -14.00
CA PRO A 215 -3.83 -10.84 -15.21
C PRO A 215 -4.54 -10.44 -16.50
#